data_AF-A0A2G5V6W3-F1
#
_entry.id   AF-A0A2G5V6W3-F1
#
_cell.length_a   1.000
_cell.length_b   1.000
_cell.length_c   1.000
_cell.angle_alpha   90.00
_cell.angle_beta   90.00
_cell.angle_gamma   90.00
#
_symmetry.space_group_name_H-M   'P 1'
#
loop_
_entity.id
_entity.type
_entity.pdbx_description
1 polymer ?
#
loop_
_entity_poly.entity_id
_entity_poly.type
_entity_poly.pdbx_seq_one_letter_code
_entity_poly.pdbx_strand_id
1 'polypeptide(L)'
;MCDVSTEEQLLEYAKKAAETGVPLKFEYKKHIGFLIRHLNVFPEPYNTLETSRNTIFLFAISALDLLGELDNLLTPERRQGYIDWIYDLQLTNGSRLCY
;
A
#
# COMPACT_ATOMS: atom_id res chain seq x y z
N MET A 1 6.46 -18.15 -0.01
CA MET A 1 6.60 -16.90 0.76
C MET A 1 7.98 -16.94 1.39
N CYS A 2 8.87 -15.99 1.09
CA CYS A 2 10.12 -15.92 1.85
C CYS A 2 9.76 -15.46 3.26
N ASP A 3 9.81 -16.40 4.20
CA ASP A 3 9.67 -16.13 5.63
C ASP A 3 10.80 -15.21 6.09
N VAL A 4 10.63 -13.91 5.89
CA VAL A 4 11.31 -12.89 6.70
C VAL A 4 10.58 -12.88 8.05
N SER A 5 10.73 -13.97 8.82
CA SER A 5 9.82 -14.31 9.91
C SER A 5 10.43 -14.19 11.31
N THR A 6 11.68 -13.79 11.48
CA THR A 6 12.17 -13.44 12.82
C THR A 6 12.65 -12.00 12.89
N GLU A 7 12.13 -11.27 13.87
CA GLU A 7 12.60 -9.94 14.26
C GLU A 7 14.13 -9.92 14.43
N GLU A 8 14.69 -11.04 14.90
CA GLU A 8 16.13 -11.30 15.02
C GLU A 8 16.87 -11.20 13.69
N GLN A 9 16.32 -11.77 12.61
CA GLN A 9 16.92 -11.66 11.27
C GLN A 9 16.89 -10.21 10.77
N LEU A 10 15.77 -9.51 10.98
CA LEU A 10 15.66 -8.09 10.61
C LEU A 10 16.66 -7.22 11.39
N LEU A 11 16.80 -7.48 12.69
CA LEU A 11 17.79 -6.81 13.55
C LEU A 11 19.22 -7.11 13.10
N GLU A 12 19.51 -8.35 12.70
CA GLU A 12 20.83 -8.72 12.20
C GLU A 12 21.14 -8.05 10.85
N TYR A 13 20.17 -7.99 9.93
CA TYR A 13 20.33 -7.26 8.67
C TYR A 13 20.53 -5.76 8.90
N ALA A 14 19.77 -5.17 9.83
CA ALA A 14 19.92 -3.75 10.19
C ALA A 14 21.30 -3.46 10.82
N LYS A 15 21.79 -4.34 11.71
CA LYS A 15 23.15 -4.25 12.27
C LYS A 15 24.22 -4.35 11.20
N LYS A 16 24.14 -5.35 10.31
CA LYS A 16 25.08 -5.50 9.19
C LYS A 16 25.06 -4.28 8.26
N ALA A 17 23.88 -3.73 7.97
CA ALA A 17 23.77 -2.52 7.18
C ALA A 17 24.40 -1.30 7.87
N ALA A 18 24.22 -1.15 9.19
CA ALA A 18 24.85 -0.09 9.98
C ALA A 18 26.39 -0.24 10.03
N GLU A 19 26.90 -1.47 10.12
CA GLU A 19 28.33 -1.80 10.16
C GLU A 19 29.04 -1.55 8.83
N THR A 20 28.35 -1.65 7.70
CA THR A 20 28.96 -1.39 6.38
C THR A 20 29.43 0.05 6.17
N GLY A 21 29.03 0.99 7.03
CA GLY A 21 29.44 2.40 6.94
C GLY A 21 28.93 3.11 5.67
N VAL A 22 28.10 2.43 4.87
CA VAL A 22 27.46 2.99 3.68
C VAL A 22 26.25 3.79 4.16
N PRO A 23 26.14 5.08 3.79
CA PRO A 23 24.97 5.86 4.16
C PRO A 23 23.72 5.21 3.56
N LEU A 24 22.72 4.94 4.41
CA LEU A 24 21.43 4.44 3.97
C LEU A 24 20.80 5.46 3.01
N LYS A 25 20.80 5.10 1.73
CA LYS A 25 20.20 5.91 0.69
C LYS A 25 18.72 5.61 0.62
N PHE A 26 17.91 6.64 0.83
CA PHE A 26 16.47 6.53 0.62
C PHE A 26 16.15 6.40 -0.87
N GLU A 27 15.66 5.23 -1.27
CA GLU A 27 15.40 4.90 -2.67
C GLU A 27 14.00 5.38 -3.11
N TYR A 28 13.81 6.70 -3.09
CA TYR A 28 12.55 7.40 -3.35
C TYR A 28 11.73 6.83 -4.52
N LYS A 29 12.37 6.71 -5.70
CA LYS A 29 11.72 6.21 -6.93
C LYS A 29 11.22 4.76 -6.81
N LYS A 30 11.93 3.91 -6.05
CA LYS A 30 11.53 2.52 -5.83
C LYS A 30 10.30 2.44 -4.93
N HIS A 31 10.23 3.28 -3.90
CA HIS A 31 9.06 3.36 -3.03
C HIS A 31 7.83 3.81 -3.83
N ILE A 32 7.95 4.86 -4.64
CA ILE A 32 6.84 5.32 -5.50
C ILE A 32 6.36 4.21 -6.43
N GLY A 33 7.27 3.58 -7.18
CA GLY A 33 6.92 2.49 -8.08
C GLY A 33 6.23 1.31 -7.37
N PHE A 34 6.69 0.97 -6.17
CA PHE A 34 6.08 -0.05 -5.33
C PHE A 34 4.64 0.31 -4.91
N LEU A 35 4.43 1.55 -4.45
CA LEU A 35 3.11 2.03 -4.02
C LEU A 35 2.13 2.11 -5.19
N ILE A 36 2.58 2.65 -6.33
CA ILE A 36 1.79 2.70 -7.58
C ILE A 36 1.38 1.30 -8.03
N ARG A 37 2.25 0.29 -7.90
CA ARG A 37 1.91 -1.09 -8.27
C ARG A 37 0.71 -1.59 -7.45
N HIS A 38 0.72 -1.39 -6.13
CA HIS A 38 -0.37 -1.81 -5.24
C HIS A 38 -1.69 -1.04 -5.49
N LEU A 39 -1.62 0.15 -6.09
CA LEU A 39 -2.79 0.92 -6.52
C LEU A 39 -3.35 0.52 -7.89
N ASN A 40 -2.63 -0.30 -8.67
CA ASN A 40 -3.06 -0.76 -10.00
C ASN A 40 -3.45 -2.24 -10.00
N VAL A 41 -2.57 -3.08 -9.45
CA VAL A 41 -2.70 -4.52 -9.47
C VAL A 41 -2.23 -5.06 -8.14
N PHE A 42 -3.09 -5.85 -7.51
CA PHE A 42 -2.74 -6.55 -6.31
C PHE A 42 -1.97 -7.83 -6.67
N PRO A 43 -0.70 -8.00 -6.24
CA PRO A 43 0.06 -9.19 -6.57
C PRO A 43 -0.54 -10.45 -5.93
N GLU A 44 -0.50 -11.57 -6.64
CA GLU A 44 -1.04 -12.88 -6.20
C GLU A 44 -0.63 -13.33 -4.78
N PRO A 45 0.62 -13.07 -4.30
CA PRO A 45 1.00 -13.38 -2.93
C PRO A 45 0.17 -12.70 -1.84
N TYR A 46 -0.52 -11.61 -2.19
CA TYR A 46 -1.37 -10.87 -1.26
C TYR A 46 -2.84 -11.30 -1.28
N ASN A 47 -3.22 -12.32 -2.06
CA ASN A 47 -4.61 -12.81 -2.12
C ASN A 47 -5.20 -13.21 -0.74
N THR A 48 -4.37 -13.48 0.27
CA THR A 48 -4.83 -13.70 1.65
C THR A 48 -5.32 -12.42 2.34
N LEU A 49 -4.95 -11.25 1.83
CA LEU A 49 -5.28 -9.92 2.35
C LEU A 49 -6.40 -9.23 1.54
N GLU A 50 -7.14 -9.98 0.72
CA GLU A 50 -8.23 -9.44 -0.11
C GLU A 50 -9.28 -8.68 0.71
N THR A 51 -9.65 -9.19 1.89
CA THR A 51 -10.57 -8.53 2.82
C THR A 51 -10.02 -7.23 3.40
N SER A 52 -8.70 -7.07 3.40
CA SER A 52 -7.96 -5.90 3.87
C SER A 52 -7.43 -5.04 2.73
N ARG A 53 -7.90 -5.26 1.49
CA ARG A 53 -7.45 -4.52 0.30
C ARG A 53 -7.64 -3.02 0.46
N ASN A 54 -8.76 -2.59 1.08
CA ASN A 54 -9.01 -1.18 1.39
C ASN A 54 -7.95 -0.58 2.33
N THR A 55 -7.51 -1.35 3.33
CA THR A 55 -6.45 -0.92 4.26
C THR A 55 -5.11 -0.72 3.54
N ILE A 56 -4.76 -1.63 2.62
CA ILE A 56 -3.52 -1.51 1.84
C ILE A 56 -3.60 -0.33 0.89
N PHE A 57 -4.78 -0.12 0.29
CA PHE A 57 -5.05 1.03 -0.56
C PHE A 57 -4.89 2.36 0.20
N LEU A 58 -5.45 2.45 1.41
CA LEU A 58 -5.28 3.60 2.31
C LEU A 58 -3.79 3.87 2.60
N PHE A 59 -3.03 2.85 2.98
CA PHE A 59 -1.60 3.03 3.25
C PHE A 59 -0.82 3.47 2.01
N ALA A 60 -1.17 2.94 0.84
CA ALA A 60 -0.49 3.30 -0.40
C ALA A 60 -0.74 4.76 -0.80
N ILE A 61 -1.99 5.24 -0.69
CA ILE A 61 -2.34 6.64 -0.95
C ILE A 61 -1.67 7.57 0.06
N SER A 62 -1.78 7.28 1.36
CA SER A 62 -1.19 8.12 2.41
C SER A 62 0.34 8.19 2.29
N ALA A 63 1.00 7.11 1.90
CA ALA A 63 2.44 7.11 1.66
C ALA A 63 2.83 7.97 0.45
N LEU A 64 2.05 7.95 -0.63
CA LEU A 64 2.29 8.82 -1.78
C LEU A 64 2.07 10.30 -1.46
N ASP A 65 1.10 10.60 -0.60
CA ASP A 65 0.85 11.95 -0.09
C ASP A 65 2.04 12.47 0.71
N LEU A 66 2.54 11.66 1.64
CA LEU A 66 3.76 11.96 2.41
C LEU A 66 4.99 12.15 1.54
N LEU A 67 5.05 11.47 0.38
CA LEU A 67 6.14 11.60 -0.58
C LEU A 67 5.94 12.76 -1.56
N GLY A 68 4.80 13.46 -1.54
CA GLY A 68 4.49 14.58 -2.44
C GLY A 68 4.19 14.17 -3.88
N GLU A 69 3.86 12.90 -4.12
CA GLU A 69 3.65 12.32 -5.46
C GLU A 69 2.19 11.96 -5.74
N LEU A 70 1.32 12.18 -4.76
CA LEU A 70 -0.09 11.83 -4.87
C LEU A 70 -0.78 12.60 -6.00
N ASP A 71 -0.60 13.92 -6.08
CA ASP A 71 -1.22 14.77 -7.10
C ASP A 71 -0.66 14.52 -8.50
N ASN A 72 0.60 14.08 -8.60
CA ASN A 72 1.21 13.70 -9.88
C ASN A 72 0.61 12.40 -10.43
N LEU A 73 0.21 11.48 -9.54
CA LEU A 73 -0.36 10.19 -9.89
C LEU A 73 -1.89 10.24 -10.09
N LEU A 74 -2.59 10.98 -9.23
CA LEU A 74 -4.04 11.07 -9.20
C LEU A 74 -4.56 12.12 -10.18
N THR A 75 -4.68 11.75 -11.46
CA THR A 75 -5.52 12.52 -12.38
C THR A 75 -6.94 12.61 -11.82
N PRO A 76 -7.72 13.67 -12.14
CA PRO A 76 -9.09 13.81 -11.65
C PRO A 76 -9.96 12.56 -11.90
N GLU A 77 -9.79 11.92 -13.05
CA GLU A 77 -10.51 10.70 -13.44
C GLU A 77 -10.11 9.51 -12.56
N ARG A 78 -8.81 9.35 -12.32
CA ARG A 78 -8.28 8.27 -11.49
C ARG A 78 -8.68 8.43 -10.03
N ARG A 79 -8.66 9.66 -9.53
CA ARG A 79 -9.15 10.01 -8.20
C ARG A 79 -10.63 9.66 -8.06
N GLN A 80 -11.45 9.97 -9.06
CA GLN A 80 -12.87 9.64 -9.03
C GLN A 80 -13.08 8.11 -9.02
N GLY A 81 -12.39 7.36 -9.87
CA GLY A 81 -12.49 5.90 -9.89
C GLY A 81 -12.11 5.24 -8.56
N TYR A 82 -11.16 5.83 -7.82
CA TYR A 82 -10.81 5.39 -6.48
C TYR A 82 -11.88 5.70 -5.43
N ILE A 83 -12.51 6.87 -5.53
CA ILE A 83 -13.63 7.24 -4.67
C ILE A 83 -14.81 6.30 -4.90
N ASP A 84 -15.18 6.07 -6.17
CA ASP A 84 -16.28 5.18 -6.54
C ASP A 84 -16.03 3.76 -6.04
N TRP A 85 -14.82 3.24 -6.23
CA TRP A 85 -14.44 1.92 -5.73
C TRP A 85 -14.55 1.81 -4.20
N ILE A 86 -14.13 2.83 -3.43
CA ILE A 86 -14.27 2.82 -1.97
C ILE A 86 -15.75 2.81 -1.57
N TYR A 87 -16.60 3.57 -2.25
CA TYR A 87 -18.03 3.60 -1.96
C TYR A 87 -18.72 2.28 -2.33
N ASP A 88 -18.31 1.61 -3.40
CA ASP A 88 -18.82 0.28 -3.78
C ASP A 88 -18.53 -0.81 -2.73
N LEU A 89 -17.50 -0.63 -1.89
CA LEU A 89 -17.19 -1.54 -0.78
C LEU A 89 -18.09 -1.34 0.44
N GLN A 90 -18.84 -0.24 0.51
CA GLN A 90 -19.71 0.04 1.66
C GLN A 90 -21.00 -0.77 1.56
N LEU A 91 -21.36 -1.46 2.64
CA LEU A 91 -22.66 -2.08 2.75
C LEU A 91 -23.73 -0.99 2.93
N THR A 92 -24.62 -0.85 1.95
CA THR A 92 -25.75 0.09 2.02
C THR A 92 -26.92 -0.56 2.77
N ASN A 93 -26.84 -0.66 4.10
CA ASN A 93 -27.88 -1.27 4.94
C ASN A 93 -29.16 -0.41 5.05
N GLY A 94 -29.44 0.43 4.07
CA GLY A 94 -30.50 1.44 4.13
C GLY A 94 -31.85 1.02 3.55
N SER A 95 -32.01 -0.19 2.99
CA SER A 95 -33.29 -0.57 2.38
C SER A 95 -33.55 -2.08 2.35
N ARG A 96 -34.67 -2.45 2.99
CA ARG A 96 -35.34 -3.77 3.07
C ARG A 96 -34.94 -4.69 4.22
N LEU A 97 -35.22 -4.23 5.43
CA LEU A 97 -36.03 -5.06 6.32
C LEU A 97 -37.48 -4.95 5.80
N CYS A 98 -37.86 -5.85 4.88
CA CYS A 98 -39.28 -6.14 4.65
C CYS A 98 -39.65 -7.24 5.65
N TYR A 99 -40.48 -6.87 6.64
CA TYR A 99 -41.24 -7.81 7.46
C TYR A 99 -42.26 -8.57 6.60
#